data_AF-A0A7L5RSU4-F1
#
_entry.id   AF-A0A7L5RSU4-F1
#
_cell.length_a   1.000
_cell.length_b   1.000
_cell.length_c   1.000
_cell.angle_alpha   90.00
_cell.angle_beta   90.00
_cell.angle_gamma   90.00
#
_symmetry.space_group_name_H-M   'P 1'
#
loop_
_entity.id
_entity.type
_entity.pdbx_description
1 polymer ?
#
loop_
_entity_poly.entity_id
_entity_poly.type
_entity_poly.pdbx_seq_one_letter_code
_entity_poly.pdbx_strand_id
1 'polypeptide(L)'
;MTFQNTPNHALRQILNEAGLKVSLPRLKVLALFRDHTLASEGLSCKELHNLLVETGTPVSLLCVRQMLPRLCNSNLLTCDDDKTYRLNTDVLAEAANQPSSEQRLVANA
;
A
#
# COMPACT_ATOMS: atom_id res chain seq x y z
N MET A 1 -19.11 -5.09 4.71
CA MET A 1 -17.89 -5.56 4.00
C MET A 1 -16.79 -5.71 5.03
N THR A 2 -16.32 -6.93 5.27
CA THR A 2 -15.38 -7.26 6.34
C THR A 2 -13.96 -7.01 5.83
N PHE A 3 -13.35 -5.88 6.18
CA PHE A 3 -11.93 -5.61 5.89
C PHE A 3 -11.07 -6.51 6.77
N GLN A 4 -10.86 -7.75 6.30
CA GLN A 4 -10.04 -8.71 7.01
C GLN A 4 -8.60 -8.19 7.11
N ASN A 5 -8.00 -8.40 8.28
CA ASN A 5 -6.58 -8.23 8.55
C ASN A 5 -5.77 -9.23 7.69
N THR A 6 -5.73 -9.04 6.37
CA THR A 6 -4.92 -9.85 5.46
C THR A 6 -3.46 -9.77 5.93
N PRO A 7 -2.68 -10.86 5.90
CA PRO A 7 -1.29 -10.84 6.31
C PRO A 7 -0.53 -9.73 5.57
N ASN A 8 -0.25 -8.64 6.31
CA ASN A 8 0.32 -7.41 5.81
C ASN A 8 1.83 -7.54 5.55
N HIS A 9 2.38 -8.76 5.47
CA HIS A 9 3.82 -8.96 5.35
C HIS A 9 4.37 -8.28 4.09
N ALA A 10 3.77 -8.56 2.93
CA ALA A 10 4.14 -7.91 1.67
C ALA A 10 4.03 -6.37 1.76
N LEU A 11 2.92 -5.84 2.30
CA LEU A 11 2.73 -4.38 2.43
C LEU A 11 3.73 -3.73 3.40
N ARG A 12 4.10 -4.41 4.48
CA ARG A 12 5.14 -3.97 5.41
C ARG A 12 6.50 -3.95 4.74
N GLN A 13 6.79 -4.97 3.93
CA GLN A 13 8.02 -5.08 3.21
C GLN A 13 8.17 -3.98 2.15
N ILE A 14 7.14 -3.75 1.34
CA ILE A 14 7.09 -2.67 0.35
C ILE A 14 7.35 -1.31 1.02
N LEU A 15 6.74 -1.06 2.19
CA LEU A 15 7.00 0.17 2.94
C LEU A 15 8.45 0.27 3.41
N ASN A 16 9.02 -0.83 3.93
CA ASN A 16 10.42 -0.86 4.36
C ASN A 16 11.39 -0.64 3.20
N GLU A 17 11.19 -1.29 2.06
CA GLU A 17 12.01 -1.15 0.85
C GLU A 17 11.93 0.25 0.27
N ALA A 18 10.75 0.87 0.31
CA ALA A 18 10.57 2.28 -0.06
C ALA A 18 11.16 3.27 0.95
N GLY A 19 11.78 2.81 2.05
CA GLY A 19 12.30 3.66 3.12
C GLY A 19 11.21 4.41 3.89
N LEU A 20 9.96 3.94 3.82
CA LEU A 20 8.80 4.55 4.45
C LEU A 20 8.52 3.91 5.81
N LYS A 21 8.21 4.75 6.80
CA LYS A 21 7.82 4.25 8.13
C LYS A 21 6.55 3.41 8.06
N VAL A 22 6.67 2.15 8.43
CA VAL A 22 5.55 1.20 8.59
C VAL A 22 4.60 1.73 9.67
N SER A 23 3.38 2.07 9.27
CA SER A 23 2.34 2.59 10.16
C SER A 23 0.97 2.08 9.71
N LEU A 24 0.03 1.94 10.65
CA LEU A 24 -1.32 1.46 10.36
C LEU A 24 -2.02 2.24 9.24
N PRO A 25 -1.95 3.59 9.17
CA PRO A 25 -2.58 4.34 8.08
C PRO A 25 -1.98 3.99 6.72
N ARG A 26 -0.65 3.88 6.60
CA ARG A 26 0.01 3.53 5.33
C ARG A 26 -0.30 2.11 4.89
N LEU A 27 -0.35 1.16 5.84
CA LEU A 27 -0.75 -0.21 5.55
C LEU A 27 -2.18 -0.29 5.03
N LYS A 28 -3.11 0.45 5.65
CA LYS A 28 -4.51 0.52 5.18
C LYS A 28 -4.62 1.16 3.80
N VAL A 29 -3.91 2.26 3.56
CA VAL A 29 -3.86 2.90 2.23
C VAL A 29 -3.42 1.90 1.16
N LEU A 30 -2.31 1.20 1.39
CA LEU A 30 -1.80 0.22 0.44
C LEU A 30 -2.72 -1.00 0.30
N ALA A 31 -3.38 -1.43 1.37
CA ALA A 31 -4.35 -2.52 1.31
C ALA A 31 -5.56 -2.16 0.43
N LEU A 32 -6.12 -0.96 0.60
CA LEU A 32 -7.20 -0.46 -0.25
C LEU A 32 -6.75 -0.39 -1.72
N PHE A 33 -5.57 0.16 -1.99
CA PHE A 33 -5.05 0.19 -3.35
C PHE A 33 -4.82 -1.20 -3.94
N ARG A 34 -4.29 -2.15 -3.17
CA ARG A 34 -4.10 -3.53 -3.61
C ARG A 34 -5.44 -4.14 -4.02
N ASP A 35 -6.45 -4.02 -3.18
CA ASP A 35 -7.75 -4.65 -3.40
C ASP A 35 -8.44 -4.06 -4.66
N HIS A 36 -8.36 -2.74 -4.88
CA HIS A 36 -8.85 -2.10 -6.11
C HIS A 36 -7.99 -2.41 -7.34
N THR A 37 -6.67 -2.46 -7.19
CA THR A 37 -5.76 -2.81 -8.29
C THR A 37 -6.00 -4.25 -8.76
N LEU A 38 -6.30 -5.18 -7.85
CA LEU A 38 -6.72 -6.55 -8.19
C LEU A 38 -8.06 -6.58 -8.95
N ALA A 39 -8.95 -5.62 -8.69
CA ALA A 39 -10.17 -5.42 -9.45
C ALA A 39 -9.95 -4.66 -10.78
N SER A 40 -8.71 -4.33 -11.13
CA SER A 40 -8.34 -3.46 -12.27
C SER A 40 -8.94 -2.04 -12.19
N GLU A 41 -9.26 -1.59 -10.98
CA GLU A 41 -9.80 -0.26 -10.71
C GLU A 41 -8.74 0.65 -10.07
N GLY A 42 -8.74 1.93 -10.45
CA GLY A 42 -7.97 2.98 -9.79
C GLY A 42 -8.78 3.67 -8.71
N LEU A 43 -8.10 4.28 -7.73
CA LEU A 43 -8.74 5.10 -6.70
C LEU A 43 -8.36 6.56 -6.86
N SER A 44 -9.36 7.44 -6.91
CA SER A 44 -9.13 8.87 -6.77
C SER A 44 -8.79 9.25 -5.32
N CYS A 45 -8.21 10.43 -5.15
CA CYS A 45 -7.91 10.96 -3.81
C CYS A 45 -9.16 11.08 -2.92
N LYS A 46 -10.33 11.39 -3.51
CA LYS A 46 -11.59 11.49 -2.76
C LYS A 46 -12.09 10.12 -2.31
N GLU A 47 -12.05 9.13 -3.19
CA GLU A 47 -12.49 7.76 -2.87
C GLU A 47 -11.61 7.15 -1.79
N LEU A 48 -10.28 7.27 -1.93
CA LEU A 48 -9.35 6.81 -0.90
C LEU A 48 -9.63 7.49 0.46
N HIS A 49 -9.88 8.79 0.47
CA HIS A 49 -10.19 9.50 1.71
C HIS A 49 -11.48 8.97 2.35
N ASN A 50 -12.54 8.79 1.56
CA ASN A 50 -13.81 8.22 2.05
C ASN A 50 -13.60 6.82 2.63
N LEU A 51 -12.91 5.93 1.91
CA LEU A 51 -12.61 4.58 2.37
C LEU A 51 -11.78 4.56 3.67
N LEU A 52 -10.81 5.47 3.82
CA LEU A 52 -10.03 5.59 5.06
C LEU A 52 -10.90 6.02 6.24
N VAL A 53 -11.81 6.96 6.03
CA VAL A 53 -12.76 7.41 7.05
C VAL A 53 -13.72 6.27 7.43
N GLU A 54 -14.28 5.57 6.44
CA GLU A 54 -15.18 4.43 6.65
C GLU A 54 -14.50 3.26 7.39
N THR A 55 -13.22 3.03 7.12
CA THR A 55 -12.39 1.99 7.79
C THR A 55 -11.86 2.44 9.16
N GLY A 56 -12.37 3.54 9.72
CA GLY A 56 -12.04 4.03 11.05
C GLY A 56 -10.65 4.66 11.17
N THR A 57 -10.11 5.18 10.07
CA THR A 57 -8.80 5.86 10.04
C THR A 57 -9.01 7.34 9.67
N PRO A 58 -9.30 8.21 10.65
CA PRO A 58 -9.56 9.62 10.38
C PRO A 58 -8.26 10.30 9.93
N VAL A 59 -8.11 10.48 8.62
CA VAL A 59 -6.99 11.18 7.99
C VAL A 59 -7.58 12.31 7.16
N SER A 60 -7.04 13.52 7.26
CA SER A 60 -7.54 14.65 6.48
C SER A 60 -7.32 14.44 4.97
N LEU A 61 -8.23 14.96 4.15
CA LEU A 61 -8.07 14.95 2.69
C LEU A 61 -6.74 15.59 2.25
N LEU A 62 -6.28 16.64 2.94
CA LEU A 62 -4.99 17.26 2.69
C LEU A 62 -3.82 16.30 2.90
N CYS A 63 -3.86 15.50 3.97
CA CYS A 63 -2.84 14.50 4.23
C CYS A 63 -2.82 13.44 3.10
N VAL A 64 -3.99 12.98 2.65
CA VAL A 64 -4.09 12.06 1.50
C VAL A 64 -3.48 12.67 0.24
N ARG A 65 -3.81 13.93 -0.07
CA ARG A 65 -3.24 14.67 -1.22
C ARG A 65 -1.73 14.83 -1.15
N GLN A 66 -1.15 14.90 0.04
CA GLN A 66 0.30 14.97 0.23
C GLN A 66 0.96 13.59 0.22
N MET A 67 0.23 12.56 0.65
CA MET A 67 0.71 11.17 0.67
C MET A 67 0.80 10.57 -0.72
N LEU A 68 -0.22 10.76 -1.58
CA LEU A 68 -0.27 10.13 -2.90
C LEU A 68 0.95 10.45 -3.79
N PRO A 69 1.35 11.72 -3.98
CA PRO A 69 2.54 12.04 -4.77
C PRO A 69 3.82 11.48 -4.16
N ARG A 70 3.93 11.41 -2.83
CA ARG A 70 5.10 10.82 -2.17
C ARG A 70 5.20 9.31 -2.41
N LEU A 71 4.06 8.61 -2.43
CA LEU A 71 4.00 7.19 -2.76
C LEU A 71 4.29 6.94 -4.26
N CYS A 72 3.89 7.86 -5.13
CA CYS A 72 4.26 7.82 -6.55
C CYS A 72 5.77 8.02 -6.74
N ASN A 73 6.35 8.99 -6.05
CA ASN A 73 7.80 9.25 -6.09
C ASN A 73 8.65 8.09 -5.54
N SER A 74 8.06 7.22 -4.72
CA SER A 74 8.70 5.98 -4.25
C SER A 74 8.42 4.76 -5.14
N ASN A 75 7.88 4.95 -6.35
CA ASN A 75 7.49 3.90 -7.30
C ASN A 75 6.44 2.90 -6.80
N LEU A 76 5.77 3.21 -5.69
CA LEU A 76 4.76 2.32 -5.10
C LEU A 76 3.41 2.46 -5.77
N LEU A 77 3.07 3.68 -6.18
CA LEU A 77 1.83 3.98 -6.88
C LEU A 77 2.12 4.52 -8.27
N THR A 78 1.21 4.25 -9.19
CA THR A 78 1.18 4.86 -10.52
C THR A 78 -0.03 5.77 -10.59
N CYS A 79 0.15 7.00 -11.07
CA CYS A 79 -0.95 7.91 -11.38
C CYS A 79 -1.37 7.69 -12.83
N ASP A 80 -2.66 7.50 -13.07
CA ASP A 80 -3.26 7.46 -14.40
C ASP A 80 -3.73 8.87 -14.82
N ASP A 81 -4.01 9.05 -16.10
CA ASP A 81 -4.44 10.30 -16.74
C ASP A 81 -5.80 10.80 -16.20
N ASP A 82 -6.65 9.88 -15.75
CA ASP A 82 -7.93 10.16 -15.09
C ASP A 82 -7.79 10.61 -13.61
N LYS A 83 -6.57 10.87 -13.14
CA LYS A 83 -6.23 11.26 -11.76
C LYS A 83 -6.57 10.19 -10.73
N THR A 84 -6.71 8.95 -11.19
CA THR A 84 -6.75 7.78 -10.31
C THR A 84 -5.35 7.28 -10.03
N TYR A 85 -5.20 6.60 -8.90
CA TYR A 85 -3.94 6.01 -8.48
C TYR A 85 -4.13 4.50 -8.38
N ARG A 86 -3.11 3.75 -8.79
CA ARG A 86 -3.06 2.29 -8.69
C ARG A 86 -1.79 1.85 -8.00
N LEU A 87 -1.84 0.71 -7.32
CA LEU A 87 -0.65 0.09 -6.77
C LEU A 87 0.18 -0.48 -7.91
N ASN A 88 1.50 -0.29 -7.86
CA ASN A 88 2.38 -0.95 -8.81
C ASN A 88 2.37 -2.47 -8.54
N THR A 89 1.82 -3.23 -9.48
CA THR A 89 1.70 -4.69 -9.39
C THR A 89 3.05 -5.38 -9.38
N ASP A 90 4.06 -4.80 -10.01
CA ASP A 90 5.42 -5.35 -10.06
C ASP A 90 6.04 -5.32 -8.67
N VAL A 91 5.97 -4.17 -7.98
CA VAL A 91 6.46 -4.01 -6.61
C VAL A 91 5.69 -4.91 -5.63
N LEU A 92 4.37 -5.05 -5.84
CA LEU A 92 3.57 -5.97 -5.04
C LEU A 92 3.99 -7.44 -5.26
N ALA A 93 4.24 -7.84 -6.50
CA ALA A 93 4.66 -9.18 -6.85
C ALA A 93 6.08 -9.47 -6.34
N GLU A 94 7.00 -8.51 -6.42
CA GLU A 94 8.35 -8.61 -5.88
C GLU A 94 8.33 -8.83 -4.36
N ALA A 95 7.55 -8.03 -3.63
CA ALA A 95 7.41 -8.18 -2.19
C ALA A 95 6.66 -9.45 -1.76
N ALA A 96 5.79 -10.00 -2.61
CA ALA A 96 5.16 -11.30 -2.37
C ALA A 96 6.12 -12.48 -2.63
N ASN A 97 7.08 -12.31 -3.55
CA ASN A 97 8.06 -13.33 -3.93
C ASN A 97 9.33 -13.31 -3.08
N GLN A 98 9.54 -12.30 -2.25
CA GLN A 98 10.66 -12.26 -1.31
C GLN A 98 10.34 -13.13 -0.09
N PRO A 99 10.97 -14.31 0.07
CA PRO A 99 10.89 -15.03 1.32
C PRO A 99 11.56 -14.18 2.40
N SER A 100 10.88 -14.01 3.54
CA SER A 100 11.41 -13.35 4.72
C SER A 100 12.86 -13.74 4.94
N SER A 101 13.79 -12.78 4.79
CA SER A 101 15.23 -12.97 4.95
C SER A 101 15.64 -13.46 6.36
N GLU A 102 14.70 -13.64 7.29
CA GLU A 102 14.91 -14.28 8.59
C GLU A 102 15.27 -15.77 8.50
N GLN A 103 15.08 -16.45 7.37
CA GLN A 103 15.48 -17.87 7.22
C GLN A 103 16.93 -18.10 6.80
N ARG A 104 17.76 -17.05 6.64
CA ARG A 104 19.18 -17.21 6.24
C ARG A 104 20.17 -17.50 7.39
N LEU A 105 19.75 -17.51 8.66
CA LEU A 105 20.69 -17.65 9.79
C LEU A 105 20.60 -18.96 10.61
N VAL A 106 19.70 -19.90 10.30
CA VAL A 106 19.59 -21.16 11.08
C VAL A 106 20.16 -22.41 10.39
N ALA A 107 21.05 -22.25 9.41
CA ALA A 107 21.69 -23.38 8.71
C ALA A 107 23.23 -23.37 8.78
N ASN A 108 23.83 -22.73 9.79
CA ASN A 108 25.26 -22.83 10.09
C ASN A 108 25.50 -22.70 11.61
N ALA A 109 25.21 -23.76 12.36
CA ALA A 109 25.80 -24.06 13.66
C ALA A 109 25.61 -25.55 13.97
#